data_AF-A0A0C2CRB9-F1
#
_entry.id   AF-A0A0C2CRB9-F1
#
_cell.length_a   1.000
_cell.length_b   1.000
_cell.length_c   1.000
_cell.angle_alpha   90.00
_cell.angle_beta   90.00
_cell.angle_gamma   90.00
#
_symmetry.space_group_name_H-M   'P 1'
#
loop_
_entity.id
_entity.type
_entity.pdbx_description
1 polymer ?
#
loop_
_entity_poly.entity_id
_entity_poly.type
_entity_poly.pdbx_seq_one_letter_code
_entity_poly.pdbx_strand_id
1 'polypeptide(L)'
;MNDVGSSVAQPLNRTLNGTITSVPREKAVFLLHSNLKVFTNAIAALSKIGDEIFMQAQERGLCLKAFNKNRSVYGVFLFMDDFFTDFDTKFVCKDRVRDCRLSTKTALTIFKSAHFVEKNLVSCTLTVDCLGQDLRIDFQHTYDVSRSFDVNVMEIHKPFTSNITRSELSNAVTVSA
;
A
#
# COMPACT_ATOMS: atom_id res chain seq x y z
N MET A 1 11.24 25.80 66.45
CA MET A 1 11.30 24.35 66.17
C MET A 1 10.00 23.94 65.51
N ASN A 2 10.15 23.35 64.33
CA ASN A 2 9.23 22.47 63.60
C ASN A 2 8.16 23.09 62.67
N ASP A 3 8.52 23.10 61.38
CA ASP A 3 7.69 22.76 60.22
C ASP A 3 6.64 21.68 60.49
N VAL A 4 5.49 21.76 59.81
CA VAL A 4 5.00 20.75 58.84
C VAL A 4 3.87 21.39 58.01
N GLY A 5 4.07 21.42 56.68
CA GLY A 5 3.04 21.79 55.72
C GLY A 5 1.98 20.70 55.53
N SER A 6 0.78 21.10 55.09
CA SER A 6 -0.17 20.18 54.48
C SER A 6 -0.91 20.87 53.34
N SER A 7 -0.61 20.35 52.15
CA SER A 7 -1.20 20.64 50.84
C SER A 7 -2.73 20.44 50.86
N VAL A 8 -3.47 21.45 50.40
CA VAL A 8 -4.90 21.34 50.10
C VAL A 8 -5.01 20.83 48.66
N ALA A 9 -5.28 19.53 48.52
CA ALA A 9 -5.59 18.90 47.24
C ALA A 9 -6.96 19.39 46.73
N GLN A 10 -6.96 20.19 45.67
CA GLN A 10 -8.15 20.43 44.85
C GLN A 10 -8.33 19.26 43.86
N PRO A 11 -9.53 18.67 43.72
CA PRO A 11 -9.80 17.74 42.65
C PRO A 11 -10.01 18.51 41.34
N LEU A 12 -9.04 18.41 40.43
CA LEU A 12 -9.19 18.84 39.04
C LEU A 12 -10.10 17.87 38.30
N ASN A 13 -11.42 18.12 38.39
CA ASN A 13 -12.38 17.62 37.41
C ASN A 13 -12.08 18.27 36.06
N ARG A 14 -11.24 17.61 35.25
CA ARG A 14 -11.21 17.81 33.79
C ARG A 14 -11.72 16.54 33.14
N THR A 15 -13.02 16.56 32.86
CA THR A 15 -13.69 15.65 31.95
C THR A 15 -13.04 15.80 30.57
N LEU A 16 -12.04 14.98 30.26
CA LEU A 16 -11.55 14.79 28.90
C LEU A 16 -12.57 13.91 28.15
N ASN A 17 -13.69 14.51 27.78
CA ASN A 17 -14.55 14.00 26.71
C ASN A 17 -13.86 14.31 25.36
N GLY A 18 -12.73 13.66 25.13
CA GLY A 18 -12.13 13.54 23.83
C GLY A 18 -12.54 12.19 23.28
N THR A 19 -13.76 12.08 22.73
CA THR A 19 -14.06 10.98 21.81
C THR A 19 -13.24 11.24 20.55
N ILE A 20 -11.96 10.89 20.60
CA ILE A 20 -11.24 10.54 19.39
C ILE A 20 -11.87 9.21 19.00
N THR A 21 -12.92 9.27 18.19
CA THR A 21 -13.26 8.17 17.30
C THR A 21 -12.06 8.00 16.38
N SER A 22 -11.00 7.36 16.88
CA SER A 22 -9.99 6.77 16.03
C SER A 22 -10.70 5.61 15.37
N VAL A 23 -11.40 5.92 14.27
CA VAL A 23 -11.88 4.90 13.34
C VAL A 23 -10.68 3.98 13.12
N PRO A 24 -10.79 2.66 13.38
CA PRO A 24 -9.72 1.73 13.07
C PRO A 24 -9.34 1.99 11.62
N ARG A 25 -8.12 2.47 11.37
CA ARG A 25 -7.68 2.74 10.00
C ARG A 25 -7.62 1.36 9.34
N GLU A 26 -8.58 1.06 8.48
CA GLU A 26 -8.72 -0.21 7.77
C GLU A 26 -7.54 -0.35 6.80
N LYS A 27 -6.37 -0.76 7.31
CA LYS A 27 -5.12 -0.81 6.58
C LYS A 27 -4.67 -2.25 6.43
N ALA A 28 -4.21 -2.60 5.24
CA ALA A 28 -3.51 -3.82 4.96
C ALA A 28 -2.00 -3.56 4.94
N VAL A 29 -1.22 -4.49 5.49
CA VAL A 29 0.24 -4.38 5.57
C VAL A 29 0.87 -5.54 4.82
N PHE A 30 1.90 -5.27 4.03
CA PHE A 30 2.62 -6.27 3.25
C PHE A 30 4.13 -6.05 3.38
N LEU A 31 4.85 -7.09 3.81
CA LEU A 31 6.30 -7.05 4.01
C LEU A 31 7.04 -7.79 2.89
N LEU A 32 7.94 -7.08 2.21
CA LEU A 32 8.77 -7.58 1.13
C LEU A 32 10.24 -7.58 1.55
N HIS A 33 10.91 -8.72 1.48
CA HIS A 33 12.38 -8.78 1.54
C HIS A 33 12.95 -8.98 0.14
N SER A 34 13.40 -10.19 -0.20
CA SER A 34 14.06 -10.53 -1.47
C SER A 34 13.19 -10.30 -2.72
N ASN A 35 11.88 -10.31 -2.57
CA ASN A 35 10.92 -10.24 -3.68
C ASN A 35 10.64 -8.81 -4.15
N LEU A 36 11.18 -7.80 -3.47
CA LEU A 36 11.01 -6.39 -3.86
C LEU A 36 11.46 -6.13 -5.31
N LYS A 37 12.50 -6.82 -5.79
CA LYS A 37 12.96 -6.71 -7.18
C LYS A 37 11.87 -7.07 -8.19
N VAL A 38 11.14 -8.15 -7.94
CA VAL A 38 10.04 -8.59 -8.80
C VAL A 38 8.91 -7.57 -8.76
N PHE A 39 8.60 -7.04 -7.57
CA PHE A 39 7.59 -6.01 -7.39
C PHE A 39 7.93 -4.71 -8.15
N THR A 40 9.17 -4.23 -8.06
CA THR A 40 9.65 -3.06 -8.82
C THR A 40 9.57 -3.29 -10.33
N ASN A 41 9.89 -4.50 -10.81
CA ASN A 41 9.78 -4.84 -12.22
C ASN A 41 8.32 -4.83 -12.70
N ALA A 42 7.37 -5.27 -11.88
CA ALA A 42 5.95 -5.19 -12.20
C ALA A 42 5.49 -3.72 -12.33
N ILE A 43 5.91 -2.85 -11.40
CA ILE A 43 5.65 -1.40 -11.50
C ILE A 43 6.26 -0.81 -12.78
N ALA A 44 7.49 -1.20 -13.11
CA ALA A 44 8.15 -0.78 -14.35
C ALA A 44 7.43 -1.28 -15.61
N ALA A 45 6.86 -2.49 -15.59
CA ALA A 45 6.06 -3.01 -16.68
C ALA A 45 4.74 -2.24 -16.84
N LEU A 46 4.00 -2.03 -15.74
CA LEU A 46 2.75 -1.26 -15.74
C LEU A 46 2.96 0.20 -16.13
N SER A 47 4.12 0.78 -15.82
CA SER A 47 4.46 2.16 -16.22
C SER A 47 4.45 2.42 -17.72
N LYS A 48 4.56 1.36 -18.53
CA LYS A 48 4.49 1.44 -19.99
C LYS A 48 3.05 1.49 -20.51
N ILE A 49 2.07 1.16 -19.68
CA ILE A 49 0.64 1.09 -20.04
C ILE A 49 -0.04 2.44 -19.82
N GLY A 50 0.24 3.10 -18.70
CA GLY A 50 -0.44 4.33 -18.34
C GLY A 50 0.30 5.18 -17.31
N ASP A 51 -0.22 6.40 -17.15
CA ASP A 51 0.35 7.42 -16.26
C ASP A 51 -0.05 7.22 -14.78
N GLU A 52 -0.88 6.20 -14.51
CA GLU A 52 -1.45 5.93 -13.20
C GLU A 52 -1.38 4.44 -12.86
N ILE A 53 -1.05 4.15 -11.61
CA ILE A 53 -1.04 2.81 -11.03
C ILE A 53 -2.05 2.79 -9.89
N PHE A 54 -2.77 1.68 -9.79
CA PHE A 54 -3.77 1.45 -8.76
C PHE A 54 -3.30 0.26 -7.92
N MET A 55 -3.18 0.46 -6.60
CA MET A 55 -2.89 -0.57 -5.61
C MET A 55 -4.15 -0.94 -4.85
N GLN A 56 -4.53 -2.20 -4.87
CA GLN A 56 -5.70 -2.69 -4.15
C GLN A 56 -5.33 -3.85 -3.23
N ALA A 57 -5.56 -3.68 -1.94
CA ALA A 57 -5.44 -4.79 -0.99
C ALA A 57 -6.48 -5.88 -1.31
N GLN A 58 -6.09 -7.14 -1.18
CA GLN A 58 -6.94 -8.31 -1.36
C GLN A 58 -6.85 -9.15 -0.10
N GLU A 59 -7.87 -9.96 0.20
CA GLU A 59 -7.86 -10.83 1.38
C GLU A 59 -6.61 -11.72 1.43
N ARG A 60 -6.15 -12.18 0.25
CA ARG A 60 -5.00 -13.06 0.08
C ARG A 60 -3.83 -12.41 -0.66
N GLY A 61 -3.71 -11.08 -0.65
CA GLY A 61 -2.57 -10.43 -1.31
C GLY A 61 -2.79 -8.98 -1.74
N LEU A 62 -2.09 -8.57 -2.80
CA LEU A 62 -2.10 -7.22 -3.33
C LEU A 62 -2.22 -7.24 -4.86
N CYS A 63 -3.12 -6.41 -5.38
CA CYS A 63 -3.33 -6.25 -6.82
C CYS A 63 -2.77 -4.91 -7.29
N LEU A 64 -1.93 -4.93 -8.32
CA LEU A 64 -1.50 -3.75 -9.08
C LEU A 64 -2.22 -3.71 -10.42
N LYS A 65 -2.79 -2.56 -10.76
CA LYS A 65 -3.49 -2.33 -12.03
C LYS A 65 -2.96 -1.08 -12.70
N ALA A 66 -2.96 -1.07 -14.03
CA ALA A 66 -2.78 0.14 -14.82
C ALA A 66 -3.67 0.11 -16.06
N PHE A 67 -4.10 1.30 -16.48
CA PHE A 67 -4.90 1.53 -17.66
C PHE A 67 -4.25 2.61 -18.50
N ASN A 68 -4.33 2.49 -19.82
CA ASN A 68 -3.98 3.62 -20.66
C ASN A 68 -5.05 4.74 -20.54
N LYS A 69 -4.71 5.95 -21.00
CA LYS A 69 -5.60 7.13 -20.91
C LYS A 69 -7.00 6.90 -21.47
N ASN A 70 -7.11 6.09 -22.54
CA ASN A 70 -8.37 5.79 -23.21
C ASN A 70 -9.06 4.52 -22.68
N ARG A 71 -8.50 3.87 -21.65
CA ARG A 71 -9.00 2.63 -21.02
C ARG A 71 -9.22 1.45 -21.98
N SER A 72 -8.50 1.44 -23.10
CA SER A 72 -8.52 0.36 -24.10
C SER A 72 -7.44 -0.69 -23.84
N VAL A 73 -6.46 -0.40 -23.00
CA VAL A 73 -5.42 -1.34 -22.57
C VAL A 73 -5.46 -1.44 -21.06
N TYR A 74 -5.38 -2.68 -20.57
CA TYR A 74 -5.38 -3.02 -19.16
C TYR A 74 -4.21 -3.95 -18.86
N GLY A 75 -3.48 -3.66 -17.78
CA GLY A 75 -2.47 -4.55 -17.22
C GLY A 75 -2.71 -4.77 -15.74
N VAL A 76 -2.50 -6.01 -15.30
CA VAL A 76 -2.68 -6.41 -13.90
C VAL A 76 -1.58 -7.35 -13.45
N PHE A 77 -1.08 -7.12 -12.23
CA PHE A 77 -0.28 -8.07 -11.49
C PHE A 77 -0.98 -8.38 -10.17
N LEU A 78 -1.07 -9.66 -9.83
CA LEU A 78 -1.59 -10.14 -8.56
C LEU A 78 -0.46 -10.81 -7.79
N PHE A 79 -0.14 -10.25 -6.62
CA PHE A 79 0.82 -10.81 -5.69
C PHE A 79 0.04 -11.49 -4.58
N MET A 80 0.18 -12.81 -4.48
CA MET A 80 -0.51 -13.62 -3.46
C MET A 80 0.26 -13.59 -2.14
N ASP A 81 -0.39 -14.04 -1.06
CA ASP A 81 0.16 -14.25 0.27
C ASP A 81 1.59 -14.82 0.27
N ASP A 82 1.85 -15.89 -0.49
CA ASP A 82 3.17 -16.54 -0.57
C ASP A 82 4.29 -15.65 -1.17
N PHE A 83 3.94 -14.54 -1.81
CA PHE A 83 4.93 -13.58 -2.34
C PHE A 83 5.54 -12.72 -1.22
N PHE A 84 4.80 -12.51 -0.14
CA PHE A 84 5.20 -11.65 0.98
C PHE A 84 5.87 -12.47 2.07
N THR A 85 6.84 -11.86 2.75
CA THR A 85 7.44 -12.51 3.92
C THR A 85 6.47 -12.53 5.10
N ASP A 86 5.68 -11.46 5.22
CA ASP A 86 4.59 -11.34 6.18
C ASP A 86 3.53 -10.41 5.61
N PHE A 87 2.28 -10.58 6.02
CA PHE A 87 1.17 -9.72 5.63
C PHE A 87 0.04 -9.72 6.66
N ASP A 88 -0.64 -8.59 6.79
CA ASP A 88 -1.86 -8.46 7.58
C ASP A 88 -2.96 -7.84 6.72
N THR A 89 -4.00 -8.63 6.44
CA THR A 89 -5.17 -8.25 5.64
C THR A 89 -6.47 -8.33 6.44
N LYS A 90 -6.42 -8.35 7.78
CA LYS A 90 -7.61 -8.54 8.66
C LYS A 90 -8.74 -7.55 8.41
N PHE A 91 -8.42 -6.35 7.94
CA PHE A 91 -9.38 -5.28 7.67
C PHE A 91 -9.85 -5.23 6.21
N VAL A 92 -9.33 -6.11 5.34
CA VAL A 92 -9.73 -6.14 3.93
C VAL A 92 -11.14 -6.72 3.82
N CYS A 93 -12.10 -5.86 3.49
CA CYS A 93 -13.48 -6.24 3.21
C CYS A 93 -13.80 -6.03 1.72
N LYS A 94 -14.07 -7.12 0.99
CA LYS A 94 -14.31 -7.08 -0.48
C LYS A 94 -15.28 -5.98 -0.93
N ASP A 95 -16.33 -5.72 -0.16
CA ASP A 95 -17.37 -4.74 -0.53
C ASP A 95 -16.96 -3.28 -0.31
N ARG A 96 -15.91 -3.04 0.47
CA ARG A 96 -15.48 -1.69 0.87
C ARG A 96 -14.13 -1.29 0.28
N VAL A 97 -13.36 -2.27 -0.20
CA VAL A 97 -12.00 -2.02 -0.67
C VAL A 97 -11.99 -1.14 -1.90
N ARG A 98 -11.19 -0.08 -1.85
CA ARG A 98 -10.91 0.85 -2.95
C ARG A 98 -9.45 0.75 -3.38
N ASP A 99 -9.18 1.27 -4.56
CA ASP A 99 -7.85 1.30 -5.13
C ASP A 99 -7.09 2.55 -4.65
N CYS A 100 -5.92 2.40 -4.00
CA CYS A 100 -4.98 3.50 -3.83
C CYS A 100 -4.40 3.90 -5.19
N ARG A 101 -4.79 5.07 -5.70
CA ARG A 101 -4.33 5.62 -6.98
C ARG A 101 -3.09 6.49 -6.79
N LEU A 102 -2.00 6.14 -7.46
CA LEU A 102 -0.77 6.91 -7.47
C LEU A 102 -0.29 7.17 -8.90
N SER A 103 0.40 8.30 -9.09
CA SER A 103 1.01 8.58 -10.39
C SER A 103 2.13 7.58 -10.68
N THR A 104 2.23 7.12 -11.92
CA THR A 104 3.32 6.25 -12.39
C THR A 104 4.68 6.88 -12.13
N LYS A 105 4.79 8.21 -12.26
CA LYS A 105 6.04 8.94 -11.97
C LYS A 105 6.45 8.79 -10.51
N THR A 106 5.53 9.00 -9.56
CA THR A 106 5.78 8.81 -8.13
C THR A 106 6.16 7.36 -7.83
N ALA A 107 5.41 6.40 -8.36
CA ALA A 107 5.70 4.98 -8.20
C ALA A 107 7.11 4.64 -8.68
N LEU A 108 7.48 5.06 -9.89
CA LEU A 108 8.82 4.80 -10.43
C LEU A 108 9.91 5.47 -9.61
N THR A 109 9.73 6.70 -9.14
CA THR A 109 10.73 7.38 -8.30
C THR A 109 10.99 6.62 -7.00
N ILE A 110 9.93 6.18 -6.33
CA ILE A 110 10.02 5.44 -5.06
C ILE A 110 10.67 4.07 -5.28
N PHE A 111 10.19 3.28 -6.25
CA PHE A 111 10.65 1.89 -6.40
C PHE A 111 11.91 1.71 -7.25
N LYS A 112 12.23 2.64 -8.18
CA LYS A 112 13.52 2.60 -8.91
C LYS A 112 14.69 2.94 -8.01
N SER A 113 14.54 3.90 -7.09
CA SER A 113 15.59 4.24 -6.11
C SER A 113 15.90 3.02 -5.23
N ALA A 114 14.86 2.35 -4.72
CA ALA A 114 14.99 1.12 -3.94
C ALA A 114 15.68 -0.04 -4.68
N HIS A 115 15.43 -0.22 -5.99
CA HIS A 115 16.03 -1.32 -6.76
C HIS A 115 17.48 -1.08 -7.21
N PHE A 116 17.81 0.13 -7.68
CA PHE A 116 19.09 0.38 -8.36
C PHE A 116 20.13 1.10 -7.48
N VAL A 117 19.70 1.82 -6.45
CA VAL A 117 20.59 2.71 -5.69
C VAL A 117 21.02 2.11 -4.36
N GLU A 118 20.21 1.22 -3.77
CA GLU A 118 20.32 0.86 -2.36
C GLU A 118 20.76 -0.60 -2.15
N LYS A 119 22.07 -0.87 -2.30
CA LYS A 119 22.70 -2.18 -1.96
C LYS A 119 22.46 -2.64 -0.52
N ASN A 120 22.05 -1.71 0.33
CA ASN A 120 21.84 -1.87 1.76
C ASN A 120 20.35 -2.07 2.11
N LEU A 121 19.45 -2.21 1.15
CA LEU A 121 18.04 -2.40 1.42
C LEU A 121 17.77 -3.81 1.95
N VAL A 122 17.13 -3.89 3.12
CA VAL A 122 16.80 -5.13 3.83
C VAL A 122 15.36 -5.54 3.54
N SER A 123 14.42 -4.60 3.68
CA SER A 123 13.00 -4.88 3.49
C SER A 123 12.22 -3.63 3.06
N CYS A 124 11.02 -3.84 2.54
CA CYS A 124 10.04 -2.85 2.18
C CYS A 124 8.69 -3.23 2.77
N THR A 125 8.09 -2.33 3.53
CA THR A 125 6.74 -2.49 4.09
C THR A 125 5.79 -1.57 3.34
N LEU A 126 4.75 -2.16 2.75
CA LEU A 126 3.65 -1.44 2.14
C LEU A 126 2.48 -1.42 3.12
N THR A 127 2.03 -0.23 3.47
CA THR A 127 0.79 -0.03 4.25
C THR A 127 -0.24 0.62 3.35
N VAL A 128 -1.23 -0.17 2.93
CA VAL A 128 -2.26 0.24 1.97
C VAL A 128 -3.58 0.45 2.71
N ASP A 129 -4.15 1.65 2.61
CA ASP A 129 -5.47 1.93 3.14
C ASP A 129 -6.55 1.25 2.29
N CYS A 130 -7.38 0.42 2.91
CA CYS A 130 -8.44 -0.31 2.23
C CYS A 130 -9.50 0.63 1.65
N LEU A 131 -9.65 1.85 2.16
CA LEU A 131 -10.58 2.85 1.63
C LEU A 131 -9.94 3.74 0.55
N GLY A 132 -8.67 3.49 0.20
CA GLY A 132 -7.97 4.20 -0.87
C GLY A 132 -7.56 5.62 -0.50
N GLN A 133 -7.42 5.92 0.79
CA GLN A 133 -7.14 7.29 1.27
C GLN A 133 -5.66 7.55 1.51
N ASP A 134 -4.89 6.51 1.82
CA ASP A 134 -3.51 6.62 2.27
C ASP A 134 -2.69 5.42 1.74
N LEU A 135 -1.45 5.68 1.39
CA LEU A 135 -0.49 4.68 0.98
C LEU A 135 0.86 5.07 1.56
N ARG A 136 1.37 4.22 2.44
CA ARG A 136 2.68 4.42 3.06
C ARG A 136 3.63 3.31 2.63
N ILE A 137 4.85 3.72 2.30
CA ILE A 137 5.93 2.84 1.85
C ILE A 137 7.14 3.08 2.74
N ASP A 138 7.55 2.07 3.49
CA ASP A 138 8.70 2.14 4.38
C ASP A 138 9.80 1.21 3.88
N PHE A 139 10.99 1.76 3.64
CA PHE A 139 12.19 1.01 3.31
C PHE A 139 13.10 0.91 4.53
N GLN A 140 13.51 -0.30 4.88
CA GLN A 140 14.48 -0.55 5.94
C GLN A 140 15.83 -0.90 5.32
N HIS A 141 16.87 -0.19 5.74
CA HIS A 141 18.24 -0.41 5.29
C HIS A 141 19.09 -1.04 6.40
N THR A 142 20.26 -1.56 6.02
CA THR A 142 21.30 -1.96 6.96
C THR A 142 21.67 -0.77 7.86
N TYR A 143 22.06 -1.06 9.11
CA TYR A 143 22.40 -0.07 10.13
C TYR A 143 21.19 0.74 10.67
N ASP A 144 20.01 0.12 10.71
CA ASP A 144 18.77 0.68 11.29
C ASP A 144 18.32 2.02 10.69
N VAL A 145 18.72 2.29 9.44
CA VAL A 145 18.24 3.46 8.69
C VAL A 145 16.92 3.13 8.01
N SER A 146 15.86 3.86 8.34
CA SER A 146 14.55 3.74 7.68
C SER A 146 14.24 4.95 6.80
N ARG A 147 13.69 4.73 5.60
CA ARG A 147 13.14 5.78 4.74
C ARG A 147 11.65 5.53 4.52
N SER A 148 10.83 6.52 4.88
CA SER A 148 9.37 6.45 4.75
C SER A 148 8.85 7.41 3.69
N PHE A 149 7.86 6.97 2.92
CA PHE A 149 7.13 7.78 1.96
C PHE A 149 5.64 7.69 2.26
N ASP A 150 5.04 8.80 2.68
CA ASP A 150 3.59 8.96 2.72
C ASP A 150 3.16 9.49 1.35
N VAL A 151 2.49 8.63 0.57
CA VAL A 151 2.12 8.91 -0.82
C VAL A 151 0.72 9.51 -0.85
N ASN A 152 0.62 10.75 -1.31
CA ASN A 152 -0.68 11.37 -1.57
C ASN A 152 -1.43 10.57 -2.63
N VAL A 153 -2.53 9.95 -2.20
CA VAL A 153 -3.41 9.19 -3.08
C VAL A 153 -4.31 10.15 -3.84
N MET A 154 -4.43 9.94 -5.16
CA MET A 154 -5.31 10.75 -6.00
C MET A 154 -6.77 10.37 -5.79
N GLU A 155 -7.68 11.35 -5.83
CA GLU A 155 -9.11 11.09 -5.73
C GLU A 155 -9.59 10.08 -6.78
N ILE A 156 -10.33 9.08 -6.30
CA ILE A 156 -10.83 7.98 -7.10
C ILE A 156 -12.15 8.41 -7.72
N HIS A 157 -12.14 8.71 -9.01
CA HIS A 157 -13.37 8.76 -9.80
C HIS A 157 -13.77 7.31 -10.16
N LYS A 158 -15.08 7.02 -10.18
CA LYS A 158 -15.71 5.69 -10.39
C LYS A 158 -14.74 4.55 -10.76
N PRO A 159 -14.58 3.52 -9.93
CA PRO A 159 -13.62 2.44 -10.18
C PRO A 159 -13.92 1.81 -11.54
N PHE A 160 -12.93 1.85 -12.44
CA PHE A 160 -13.01 1.12 -13.68
C PHE A 160 -12.59 -0.32 -13.38
N THR A 161 -13.53 -1.24 -13.54
CA THR A 161 -13.30 -2.67 -13.31
C THR A 161 -13.27 -3.38 -14.65
N SER A 162 -12.30 -4.27 -14.82
CA SER A 162 -12.21 -5.17 -15.96
C SER A 162 -11.86 -6.55 -15.42
N ASN A 163 -12.89 -7.33 -15.12
CA ASN A 163 -12.75 -8.73 -14.75
C ASN A 163 -12.81 -9.54 -16.05
N ILE A 164 -11.65 -9.81 -16.65
CA ILE A 164 -11.56 -10.63 -17.86
C ILE A 164 -10.93 -11.95 -17.45
N THR A 165 -11.71 -13.04 -17.51
CA THR A 165 -11.21 -14.37 -17.18
C THR A 165 -10.75 -15.08 -18.45
N ARG A 166 -9.56 -15.68 -18.43
CA ARG A 166 -9.02 -16.43 -19.58
C ARG A 166 -9.96 -17.54 -20.08
N SER A 167 -10.73 -18.15 -19.19
CA SER A 167 -11.70 -19.20 -19.50
C SER A 167 -12.87 -18.75 -20.37
N GLU A 168 -13.13 -17.44 -20.45
CA GLU A 168 -14.22 -16.87 -21.24
C GLU A 168 -13.78 -16.57 -22.69
N LEU A 169 -12.49 -16.76 -23.01
CA LEU A 169 -11.94 -16.49 -24.33
C LEU A 169 -12.08 -17.72 -25.23
N SER A 170 -12.64 -17.52 -26.42
CA SER A 170 -12.82 -18.58 -27.43
C SER A 170 -11.50 -19.07 -28.03
N ASN A 171 -10.47 -18.21 -28.05
CA ASN A 171 -9.17 -18.51 -28.64
C ASN A 171 -8.07 -18.22 -27.62
N ALA A 172 -7.13 -19.17 -27.44
CA ALA A 172 -5.98 -19.00 -26.58
C ALA A 172 -4.72 -19.55 -27.25
N VAL A 173 -3.65 -18.75 -27.26
CA VAL A 173 -2.32 -19.16 -27.74
C VAL A 173 -1.34 -19.02 -26.59
N THR A 174 -0.54 -20.07 -26.35
CA THR A 174 0.56 -20.05 -25.37
C THR A 174 1.83 -20.38 -26.12
N VAL A 175 2.81 -19.48 -26.09
CA VAL A 175 4.15 -19.72 -26.64
C VAL A 175 5.12 -19.75 -25.47
N SER A 176 5.80 -20.89 -25.28
CA SER A 176 6.91 -21.01 -24.32
C SER A 176 8.19 -20.54 -24.99
N ALA A 177 8.91 -19.63 -24.32
CA ALA A 177 10.25 -19.19 -24.72
C ALA A 177 11.32 -20.03 -24.03
#